data_AF-A0A7I8JEP0-F1
#
_entry.id   AF-A0A7I8JEP0-F1
#
_cell.length_a   1.000
_cell.length_b   1.000
_cell.length_c   1.000
_cell.angle_alpha   90.00
_cell.angle_beta   90.00
_cell.angle_gamma   90.00
#
_symmetry.space_group_name_H-M   'P 1'
#
loop_
_entity.id
_entity.type
_entity.pdbx_description
1 polymer ?
#
loop_
_entity_poly.entity_id
_entity_poly.type
_entity_poly.pdbx_seq_one_letter_code
_entity_poly.pdbx_strand_id
1 'polypeptide(L)'
;MEKAFDRIEWSFLIKVLRRFGFTDDFIDLVDACVRENHFSLLVNGSFTPFFTATRGLRQGDPLSPTLFILVEEVLSRSLTRAINQGLIRPYYSKRGCPIISHSLFADDAILFLNGCETSIRGLMSIISRYERAAGQLVNASKRTIRRIQGLTGFSRGHLPFDYLGCPIFLGHRRIHYFDALVGKLRKKLAGWKLQLLSPGGRIQLIRHLLQGDTRLLIERHGLPSDLLPAITMTEMSFTEDQPIWTLTIDGSFSCSSSWEHFRNRSPKTFWEISYGIRPSHLVFRSSCGSSCTEDYPPTIE
;
A
#
# COMPACT_ATOMS: atom_id res chain seq x y z
N MET A 1 5.85 -12.77 4.09
CA MET A 1 5.33 -14.15 3.91
C MET A 1 4.97 -14.30 2.44
N GLU A 2 4.86 -15.50 1.88
CA GLU A 2 4.40 -15.63 0.49
C GLU A 2 2.87 -15.70 0.45
N LYS A 3 2.22 -14.78 -0.27
CA LYS A 3 0.74 -14.69 -0.43
C LYS A 3 0.00 -14.87 0.90
N ALA A 4 0.25 -13.93 1.83
CA ALA A 4 -0.05 -14.14 3.24
C ALA A 4 -1.55 -14.38 3.52
N PHE A 5 -2.44 -13.65 2.84
CA PHE A 5 -3.88 -13.82 2.95
C PHE A 5 -4.35 -15.11 2.27
N ASP A 6 -3.86 -15.40 1.06
CA ASP A 6 -4.37 -16.48 0.21
C ASP A 6 -4.05 -17.90 0.71
N ARG A 7 -3.12 -18.04 1.67
CA ARG A 7 -2.60 -19.34 2.11
C ARG A 7 -3.08 -19.81 3.48
N ILE A 8 -3.86 -19.00 4.18
CA ILE A 8 -4.32 -19.37 5.53
C ILE A 8 -5.27 -20.56 5.47
N GLU A 9 -4.93 -21.61 6.21
CA GLU A 9 -5.81 -22.77 6.40
C GLU A 9 -6.98 -22.40 7.32
N TRP A 10 -8.21 -22.56 6.84
CA TRP A 10 -9.41 -22.23 7.62
C TRP A 10 -9.53 -23.06 8.89
N SER A 11 -9.16 -24.35 8.83
CA SER A 11 -9.15 -25.22 10.00
C SER A 11 -8.21 -24.72 11.11
N PHE A 12 -7.13 -24.02 10.75
CA PHE A 12 -6.24 -23.37 11.69
C PHE A 12 -6.86 -22.10 12.25
N LEU A 13 -7.40 -21.22 11.40
CA LEU A 13 -8.10 -20.00 11.81
C LEU A 13 -9.18 -20.29 12.85
N ILE A 14 -10.05 -21.28 12.59
CA ILE A 14 -11.12 -21.66 13.51
C ILE A 14 -10.57 -22.16 14.86
N LYS A 15 -9.49 -22.95 14.86
CA LYS A 15 -8.80 -23.36 16.10
C LYS A 15 -8.23 -22.17 16.87
N VAL A 16 -7.70 -21.17 16.16
CA VAL A 16 -7.20 -19.93 16.77
C VAL A 16 -8.35 -19.19 17.43
N LEU A 17 -9.47 -18.94 16.73
CA LEU A 17 -10.62 -18.25 17.31
C LEU A 17 -11.15 -18.97 18.56
N ARG A 18 -11.32 -20.29 18.52
CA ARG A 18 -11.71 -21.08 19.71
C ARG A 18 -10.74 -20.90 20.88
N ARG A 19 -9.42 -20.86 20.61
CA ARG A 19 -8.39 -20.67 21.66
C ARG A 19 -8.33 -19.25 22.21
N PHE A 20 -8.75 -18.26 21.44
CA PHE A 20 -8.89 -16.88 21.91
C PHE A 20 -10.17 -16.64 22.72
N GLY A 21 -11.08 -17.63 22.78
CA GLY A 21 -12.29 -17.58 23.61
C GLY A 21 -13.50 -16.94 22.93
N PHE A 22 -13.51 -16.87 21.60
CA PHE A 22 -14.71 -16.48 20.86
C PHE A 22 -15.82 -17.54 21.02
N THR A 23 -17.08 -17.11 21.00
CA THR A 23 -18.25 -18.00 21.11
C THR A 23 -18.41 -18.85 19.84
N ASP A 24 -18.98 -20.03 19.97
CA ASP A 24 -19.21 -20.91 18.81
C ASP A 24 -20.10 -20.24 17.76
N ASP A 25 -21.14 -19.47 18.17
CA ASP A 25 -21.98 -18.71 17.24
C ASP A 25 -21.18 -17.73 16.36
N PHE A 26 -20.22 -17.01 16.95
CA PHE A 26 -19.36 -16.10 16.20
C PHE A 26 -18.43 -16.85 15.26
N ILE A 27 -17.90 -17.98 15.73
CA ILE A 27 -16.97 -18.81 14.96
C ILE A 27 -17.67 -19.42 13.75
N ASP A 28 -18.93 -19.85 13.90
CA ASP A 28 -19.74 -20.39 12.83
C ASP A 28 -20.07 -19.32 11.78
N LEU A 29 -20.35 -18.08 12.21
CA LEU A 29 -20.48 -16.94 11.29
C LEU A 29 -19.20 -16.67 10.51
N VAL A 30 -18.05 -16.69 11.16
CA VAL A 30 -16.76 -16.54 10.47
C VAL A 30 -16.53 -17.70 9.51
N ASP A 31 -16.77 -18.95 9.93
CA ASP A 31 -16.57 -20.15 9.11
C ASP A 31 -17.44 -20.10 7.83
N ALA A 32 -18.70 -19.70 7.95
CA ALA A 32 -19.59 -19.45 6.81
C ALA A 32 -19.01 -18.38 5.86
N CYS A 33 -18.58 -17.24 6.41
CA CYS A 33 -18.00 -16.14 5.63
C CYS A 33 -16.73 -16.53 4.86
N VAL A 34 -15.86 -17.39 5.40
CA VAL A 34 -14.66 -17.85 4.68
C VAL A 34 -14.93 -19.01 3.72
N ARG A 35 -15.82 -19.95 4.05
CA ARG A 35 -16.06 -21.15 3.23
C ARG A 35 -16.99 -20.94 2.05
N GLU A 36 -18.02 -20.12 2.21
CA GLU A 36 -19.06 -19.91 1.19
C GLU A 36 -18.65 -18.87 0.13
N ASN A 37 -17.35 -18.84 -0.22
CA ASN A 37 -16.84 -17.94 -1.25
C ASN A 37 -16.79 -18.63 -2.62
N HIS A 38 -17.60 -18.11 -3.54
CA HIS A 38 -17.58 -18.49 -4.95
C HIS A 38 -16.87 -17.42 -5.77
N PHE A 39 -15.91 -17.84 -6.59
CA PHE A 39 -15.12 -16.98 -7.46
C PHE A 39 -15.44 -17.29 -8.92
N SER A 40 -15.44 -16.25 -9.75
CA SER A 40 -15.46 -16.37 -11.21
C SER A 40 -14.45 -15.37 -11.77
N LEU A 41 -13.74 -15.76 -12.83
CA LEU A 41 -12.77 -14.91 -13.51
C LEU A 41 -13.43 -14.29 -14.74
N LEU A 42 -13.24 -12.99 -14.94
CA LEU A 42 -13.60 -12.33 -16.18
C LEU A 42 -12.45 -12.45 -17.18
N VAL A 43 -12.60 -13.32 -18.18
CA VAL A 43 -11.59 -13.55 -19.22
C VAL A 43 -12.18 -13.12 -20.56
N ASN A 44 -11.54 -12.15 -21.22
CA ASN A 44 -11.99 -11.59 -22.51
C ASN A 44 -13.46 -11.12 -22.51
N GLY A 45 -13.93 -10.52 -21.41
CA GLY A 45 -15.30 -10.04 -21.27
C GLY A 45 -16.35 -11.10 -20.96
N SER A 46 -15.95 -12.37 -20.80
CA SER A 46 -16.84 -13.47 -20.39
C SER A 46 -16.44 -14.03 -19.03
N PHE A 47 -17.41 -14.31 -18.18
CA PHE A 47 -17.18 -14.93 -16.87
C PHE A 47 -16.95 -16.44 -17.02
N THR A 48 -15.95 -16.97 -16.30
CA THR A 48 -15.76 -18.41 -16.17
C THR A 48 -16.82 -19.02 -15.26
N PRO A 49 -17.04 -20.35 -15.29
CA PRO A 49 -17.81 -21.03 -14.26
C PRO A 49 -17.31 -20.73 -12.85
N PHE A 50 -18.21 -20.75 -11.88
CA PHE A 50 -17.85 -20.54 -10.49
C PHE A 50 -16.97 -21.67 -9.97
N PHE A 51 -15.96 -21.31 -9.19
CA PHE A 51 -15.13 -22.24 -8.42
C PHE A 51 -15.03 -21.75 -6.98
N THR A 52 -14.80 -22.66 -6.05
CA THR A 52 -14.68 -22.36 -4.63
C THR A 52 -13.23 -22.27 -4.20
N ALA A 53 -12.94 -21.39 -3.24
CA ALA A 53 -11.65 -21.47 -2.54
C ALA A 53 -11.64 -22.65 -1.56
N THR A 54 -10.45 -23.16 -1.28
CA THR A 54 -10.23 -24.19 -0.25
C THR A 54 -9.50 -23.65 0.97
N ARG A 55 -8.90 -22.45 0.84
CA ARG A 55 -8.11 -21.76 1.85
C ARG A 55 -7.99 -20.28 1.50
N GLY A 56 -7.51 -19.51 2.47
CA GLY A 56 -7.19 -18.10 2.32
C GLY A 56 -8.29 -17.16 2.78
N LEU A 57 -7.91 -15.92 3.01
CA LEU A 57 -8.79 -14.82 3.38
C LEU A 57 -9.03 -13.91 2.17
N ARG A 58 -10.21 -13.30 2.09
CA ARG A 58 -10.62 -12.51 0.94
C ARG A 58 -9.96 -11.13 0.97
N GLN A 59 -9.22 -10.79 -0.08
CA GLN A 59 -8.71 -9.43 -0.23
C GLN A 59 -9.86 -8.45 -0.52
N GLY A 60 -9.88 -7.32 0.18
CA GLY A 60 -10.94 -6.32 0.09
C GLY A 60 -12.14 -6.58 1.01
N ASP A 61 -12.17 -7.71 1.72
CA ASP A 61 -13.12 -7.92 2.80
C ASP A 61 -12.64 -7.19 4.07
N PRO A 62 -13.49 -6.36 4.71
CA PRO A 62 -13.12 -5.64 5.93
C PRO A 62 -12.76 -6.53 7.12
N LEU A 63 -13.26 -7.77 7.17
CA LEU A 63 -12.99 -8.69 8.30
C LEU A 63 -11.63 -9.38 8.16
N SER A 64 -11.22 -9.68 6.94
CA SER A 64 -10.01 -10.43 6.61
C SER A 64 -8.71 -9.87 7.24
N PRO A 65 -8.44 -8.55 7.28
CA PRO A 65 -7.28 -7.99 7.98
C PRO A 65 -7.22 -8.35 9.47
N THR A 66 -8.36 -8.29 10.18
CA THR A 66 -8.41 -8.57 11.61
C THR A 66 -8.22 -10.06 11.88
N LEU A 67 -8.83 -10.93 11.07
CA LEU A 67 -8.62 -12.37 11.16
C LEU A 67 -7.15 -12.75 10.90
N PHE A 68 -6.52 -12.08 9.94
CA PHE A 68 -5.10 -12.26 9.66
C PHE A 68 -4.22 -11.93 10.87
N ILE A 69 -4.48 -10.81 11.54
CA ILE A 69 -3.73 -10.41 12.74
C ILE A 69 -3.87 -11.46 13.86
N LEU A 70 -5.08 -12.01 14.07
CA LEU A 70 -5.29 -13.05 15.08
C LEU A 70 -4.50 -14.34 14.77
N VAL A 71 -4.42 -14.72 13.50
CA VAL A 71 -3.62 -15.84 13.03
C VAL A 71 -2.12 -15.57 13.26
N GLU A 72 -1.66 -14.38 12.90
CA GLU A 72 -0.26 -13.97 13.03
C GLU A 72 0.18 -13.84 14.50
N GLU A 73 -0.74 -13.49 15.40
CA GLU A 73 -0.49 -13.43 16.85
C GLU A 73 -0.05 -14.79 17.42
N VAL A 74 -0.42 -15.91 16.80
CA VAL A 74 0.09 -17.24 17.18
C VAL A 74 1.60 -17.35 16.97
N LEU A 75 2.11 -16.81 15.86
CA LEU A 75 3.55 -16.75 15.59
C LEU A 75 4.24 -15.83 16.60
N SER A 76 3.67 -14.64 16.82
CA SER A 76 4.15 -13.66 17.82
C SER A 76 4.33 -14.31 19.20
N ARG A 77 3.28 -14.96 19.71
CA ARG A 77 3.30 -15.65 21.02
C ARG A 77 4.25 -16.84 21.05
N SER A 78 4.39 -17.56 19.94
CA SER A 78 5.34 -18.68 19.84
C SER A 78 6.79 -18.22 19.95
N LEU A 79 7.14 -17.10 19.31
CA LEU A 79 8.46 -16.48 19.40
C LEU A 79 8.74 -15.98 20.82
N THR A 80 7.80 -15.22 21.40
CA THR A 80 7.92 -14.71 22.77
C THR A 80 8.08 -15.84 23.78
N ARG A 81 7.29 -16.92 23.65
CA ARG A 81 7.40 -18.11 24.50
C ARG A 81 8.77 -18.76 24.39
N ALA A 82 9.32 -18.90 23.19
CA ALA A 82 10.63 -19.51 22.99
C ALA A 82 11.77 -18.68 23.60
N ILE A 83 11.65 -17.35 23.61
CA ILE A 83 12.58 -16.46 24.28
C ILE A 83 12.48 -16.62 25.80
N ASN A 84 11.26 -16.61 26.35
CA ASN A 84 11.02 -16.77 27.79
C ASN A 84 11.50 -18.13 28.32
N GLN A 85 11.45 -19.18 27.48
CA GLN A 85 11.95 -20.51 27.81
C GLN A 85 13.47 -20.66 27.60
N GLY A 86 14.16 -19.63 27.13
CA GLY A 86 15.61 -19.67 26.85
C GLY A 86 15.99 -20.48 25.61
N LEU A 87 15.03 -20.92 24.79
CA LEU A 87 15.29 -21.65 23.54
C LEU A 87 15.87 -20.73 22.46
N ILE A 88 15.44 -19.47 22.46
CA ILE A 88 15.98 -18.42 21.60
C ILE A 88 16.57 -17.34 22.49
N ARG A 89 17.83 -17.01 22.27
CA ARG A 89 18.47 -15.91 22.99
C ARG A 89 18.01 -14.58 22.37
N PRO A 90 17.51 -13.64 23.20
CA PRO A 90 17.00 -12.38 22.70
C PRO A 90 18.09 -11.49 22.08
N TYR A 91 17.67 -10.64 21.15
CA TYR A 91 18.50 -9.55 20.64
C TYR A 91 18.43 -8.36 21.59
N TYR A 92 19.59 -7.90 22.07
CA TYR A 92 19.70 -6.73 22.94
C TYR A 92 20.18 -5.53 22.13
N SER A 93 19.41 -4.44 22.16
CA SER A 93 19.77 -3.19 21.48
C SER A 93 20.63 -2.29 22.38
N LYS A 94 20.02 -1.61 23.36
CA LYS A 94 20.69 -0.77 24.37
C LYS A 94 20.21 -1.15 25.77
N ARG A 95 21.04 -0.89 26.78
CA ARG A 95 20.66 -1.09 28.20
C ARG A 95 19.42 -0.25 28.51
N GLY A 96 18.43 -0.85 29.18
CA GLY A 96 17.17 -0.20 29.56
C GLY A 96 16.09 -0.19 28.47
N CYS A 97 16.38 -0.65 27.25
CA CYS A 97 15.35 -0.82 26.21
C CYS A 97 14.61 -2.16 26.37
N PRO A 98 13.32 -2.21 25.98
CA PRO A 98 12.59 -3.47 25.94
C PRO A 98 13.26 -4.43 24.95
N ILE A 99 13.15 -5.72 25.25
CA ILE A 99 13.60 -6.78 24.35
C ILE A 99 12.65 -6.80 23.15
N ILE A 100 13.20 -6.63 21.95
CA ILE A 100 12.45 -6.72 20.70
C ILE A 100 12.82 -8.05 20.04
N SER A 101 11.82 -8.89 19.79
CA SER A 101 11.96 -10.20 19.15
C SER A 101 11.52 -10.20 17.70
N HIS A 102 10.46 -9.45 17.38
CA HIS A 102 9.87 -9.40 16.05
C HIS A 102 9.11 -8.09 15.83
N SER A 103 9.01 -7.69 14.57
CA SER A 103 8.09 -6.67 14.07
C SER A 103 7.29 -7.32 12.96
N LEU A 104 5.97 -7.34 13.12
CA LEU A 104 5.03 -7.98 12.21
C LEU A 104 4.09 -6.89 11.70
N PHE A 105 4.00 -6.76 10.39
CA PHE A 105 3.12 -5.83 9.71
C PHE A 105 2.52 -6.51 8.48
N ALA A 106 1.31 -7.04 8.63
CA ALA A 106 0.65 -7.82 7.60
C ALA A 106 1.56 -8.94 7.07
N ASP A 107 1.96 -8.90 5.80
CA ASP A 107 2.85 -9.89 5.20
C ASP A 107 4.35 -9.63 5.46
N ASP A 108 4.72 -8.43 5.89
CA ASP A 108 6.08 -8.02 6.16
C ASP A 108 6.48 -8.32 7.61
N ALA A 109 7.53 -9.12 7.78
CA ALA A 109 8.02 -9.54 9.08
C ALA A 109 9.54 -9.35 9.20
N ILE A 110 9.97 -8.65 10.25
CA ILE A 110 11.37 -8.57 10.68
C ILE A 110 11.53 -9.35 11.99
N LEU A 111 12.50 -10.25 12.01
CA LEU A 111 12.82 -11.05 13.19
C LEU A 111 14.17 -10.62 13.75
N PHE A 112 14.20 -10.34 15.05
CA PHE A 112 15.38 -9.91 15.80
C PHE A 112 15.84 -11.06 16.68
N LEU A 113 17.02 -11.59 16.38
CA LEU A 113 17.62 -12.68 17.11
C LEU A 113 19.11 -12.44 17.28
N ASN A 114 19.69 -13.04 18.32
CA ASN A 114 21.13 -13.14 18.34
C ASN A 114 21.60 -14.09 17.21
N GLY A 115 22.76 -13.82 16.62
CA GLY A 115 23.27 -14.62 15.50
C GLY A 115 23.81 -15.99 15.92
N CYS A 116 23.36 -16.54 17.05
CA CYS A 116 23.83 -17.82 17.58
C CYS A 116 23.13 -18.97 16.86
N GLU A 117 23.88 -19.98 16.45
CA GLU A 117 23.37 -21.13 15.68
C GLU A 117 22.21 -21.85 16.38
N THR A 118 22.28 -22.04 17.69
CA THR A 118 21.19 -22.67 18.46
C THR A 118 19.90 -21.88 18.39
N SER A 119 19.98 -20.56 18.49
CA SER A 119 18.83 -19.65 18.40
C SER A 119 18.26 -19.58 16.99
N ILE A 120 19.11 -19.64 15.96
CA ILE A 120 18.68 -19.72 14.55
C ILE A 120 17.94 -21.03 14.29
N ARG A 121 18.47 -22.18 14.74
CA ARG A 121 17.81 -23.48 14.59
C ARG A 121 16.47 -23.52 15.34
N GLY A 122 16.43 -22.96 16.55
CA GLY A 122 15.20 -22.82 17.33
C GLY A 122 14.15 -21.99 16.59
N LEU A 123 14.57 -20.86 16.00
CA LEU A 123 13.70 -20.01 15.20
C LEU A 123 13.14 -20.75 13.98
N MET A 124 13.99 -21.42 13.21
CA MET A 124 13.56 -22.17 12.03
C MET A 124 12.57 -23.29 12.39
N SER A 125 12.78 -23.97 13.53
CA SER A 125 11.84 -24.98 14.03
C SER A 125 10.46 -24.39 14.34
N ILE A 126 10.39 -23.20 14.95
CA ILE A 126 9.13 -22.50 15.23
C ILE A 126 8.43 -22.11 13.93
N ILE A 127 9.18 -21.53 12.99
CA ILE A 127 8.66 -21.13 11.67
C ILE A 127 8.08 -22.35 10.97
N SER A 128 8.83 -23.44 10.84
CA SER A 128 8.35 -24.66 10.15
C SER A 128 7.16 -25.33 10.85
N ARG A 129 7.01 -25.19 12.17
CA ARG A 129 5.80 -25.64 12.89
C ARG A 129 4.61 -24.75 12.57
N TYR A 130 4.82 -23.43 12.56
CA TYR A 130 3.79 -22.46 12.23
C TYR A 130 3.34 -22.59 10.77
N GLU A 131 4.27 -22.73 9.82
CA GLU A 131 3.98 -22.94 8.40
C GLU A 131 3.09 -24.16 8.16
N ARG A 132 3.44 -25.30 8.78
CA ARG A 132 2.64 -26.53 8.69
C ARG A 132 1.26 -26.40 9.31
N ALA A 133 1.13 -25.59 10.37
CA ALA A 133 -0.14 -25.43 11.06
C ALA A 133 -1.06 -24.42 10.35
N ALA A 134 -0.52 -23.26 9.98
CA ALA A 134 -1.27 -22.15 9.38
C ALA A 134 -1.43 -22.26 7.86
N GLY A 135 -0.65 -23.11 7.19
CA GLY A 135 -0.56 -23.19 5.72
C GLY A 135 0.24 -22.06 5.07
N GLN A 136 0.73 -21.11 5.87
CA GLN A 136 1.60 -20.05 5.38
C GLN A 136 2.98 -20.60 5.02
N LEU A 137 3.62 -19.95 4.06
CA LEU A 137 5.00 -20.24 3.69
C LEU A 137 5.84 -18.99 3.76
N VAL A 138 7.06 -19.15 4.26
CA VAL A 138 8.09 -18.15 4.17
C VAL A 138 8.57 -18.05 2.73
N ASN A 139 8.49 -16.84 2.19
CA ASN A 139 9.00 -16.55 0.85
C ASN A 139 10.50 -16.89 0.76
N ALA A 140 10.87 -17.71 -0.23
CA ALA A 140 12.26 -18.12 -0.48
C ALA A 140 13.17 -16.92 -0.84
N SER A 141 12.59 -15.81 -1.31
CA SER A 141 13.33 -14.57 -1.58
C SER A 141 13.72 -13.78 -0.32
N LYS A 142 13.29 -14.24 0.88
CA LYS A 142 13.67 -13.60 2.13
C LYS A 142 15.19 -13.59 2.30
N ARG A 143 15.65 -12.51 2.94
CA ARG A 143 17.07 -12.18 3.04
C ARG A 143 17.54 -12.16 4.48
N THR A 144 18.75 -12.66 4.73
CA THR A 144 19.43 -12.56 6.04
C THR A 144 20.61 -11.61 5.94
N ILE A 145 20.70 -10.64 6.86
CA ILE A 145 21.75 -9.61 6.86
C ILE A 145 23.11 -10.17 7.30
N ARG A 146 23.12 -11.27 8.07
CA ARG A 146 24.34 -11.97 8.52
C ARG A 146 24.58 -13.23 7.71
N ARG A 147 25.81 -13.75 7.75
CA ARG A 147 26.26 -14.98 7.08
C ARG A 147 25.67 -16.22 7.79
N ILE A 148 24.36 -16.40 7.66
CA ILE A 148 23.56 -17.48 8.27
C ILE A 148 22.92 -18.36 7.17
N GLN A 149 23.34 -18.18 5.91
CA GLN A 149 22.85 -18.91 4.74
C GLN A 149 22.80 -20.42 4.93
N GLY A 150 23.86 -21.02 5.49
CA GLY A 150 23.94 -22.47 5.68
C GLY A 150 22.90 -23.04 6.66
N LEU A 151 22.31 -22.22 7.54
CA LEU A 151 21.34 -22.66 8.55
C LEU A 151 19.90 -22.34 8.20
N THR A 152 19.69 -21.33 7.34
CA THR A 152 18.35 -20.80 7.03
C THR A 152 17.93 -21.06 5.59
N GLY A 153 18.88 -21.27 4.67
CA GLY A 153 18.62 -21.33 3.23
C GLY A 153 18.25 -19.97 2.60
N PHE A 154 18.20 -18.89 3.38
CA PHE A 154 17.84 -17.56 2.89
C PHE A 154 18.99 -16.88 2.18
N SER A 155 18.68 -16.06 1.17
CA SER A 155 19.68 -15.29 0.43
C SER A 155 20.35 -14.25 1.34
N ARG A 156 21.63 -13.94 1.10
CA ARG A 156 22.30 -12.88 1.87
C ARG A 156 21.73 -11.52 1.48
N GLY A 157 21.21 -10.80 2.47
CA GLY A 157 20.79 -9.41 2.35
C GLY A 157 21.95 -8.45 2.54
N HIS A 158 21.76 -7.22 2.07
CA HIS A 158 22.69 -6.11 2.26
C HIS A 158 21.96 -4.99 3.00
N LEU A 159 22.69 -4.27 3.84
CA LEU A 159 22.26 -3.00 4.41
C LEU A 159 22.81 -1.86 3.55
N PRO A 160 22.07 -0.76 3.35
CA PRO A 160 20.70 -0.53 3.82
C PRO A 160 19.64 -1.30 3.02
N PHE A 161 18.47 -1.54 3.61
CA PHE A 161 17.29 -2.06 2.91
C PHE A 161 16.02 -1.32 3.34
N ASP A 162 15.02 -1.28 2.47
CA ASP A 162 13.74 -0.62 2.76
C ASP A 162 12.79 -1.58 3.48
N TYR A 163 12.16 -1.11 4.55
CA TYR A 163 11.08 -1.78 5.26
C TYR A 163 9.93 -0.80 5.47
N LEU A 164 8.73 -1.13 4.96
CA LEU A 164 7.55 -0.26 5.00
C LEU A 164 7.83 1.16 4.47
N GLY A 165 8.68 1.26 3.43
CA GLY A 165 9.11 2.55 2.86
C GLY A 165 10.15 3.32 3.67
N CYS A 166 10.65 2.76 4.78
CA CYS A 166 11.69 3.34 5.62
C CYS A 166 13.03 2.63 5.39
N PRO A 167 14.13 3.36 5.12
CA PRO A 167 15.44 2.73 5.00
C PRO A 167 15.97 2.31 6.37
N ILE A 168 16.28 1.03 6.52
CA ILE A 168 16.97 0.46 7.67
C ILE A 168 18.47 0.40 7.34
N PHE A 169 19.29 1.05 8.15
CA PHE A 169 20.75 1.17 7.95
C PHE A 169 21.52 0.95 9.25
N LEU A 170 22.83 0.68 9.12
CA LEU A 170 23.76 0.58 10.24
C LEU A 170 24.56 1.89 10.37
N GLY A 171 24.72 2.38 11.60
CA GLY A 171 25.54 3.55 11.90
C GLY A 171 24.79 4.88 11.83
N HIS A 172 25.51 5.97 11.56
CA HIS A 172 24.94 7.31 11.53
C HIS A 172 24.01 7.50 10.33
N ARG A 173 22.95 8.30 10.55
CA ARG A 173 22.03 8.75 9.50
C ARG A 173 22.80 9.49 8.41
N ARG A 174 22.62 9.08 7.15
CA ARG A 174 23.15 9.76 5.96
C ARG A 174 22.02 10.16 5.03
N ILE A 175 22.16 11.30 4.38
CA ILE A 175 21.13 11.90 3.52
C ILE A 175 20.75 10.95 2.37
N HIS A 176 21.76 10.35 1.71
CA HIS A 176 21.55 9.49 0.54
C HIS A 176 20.71 8.23 0.80
N TYR A 177 20.59 7.78 2.06
CA TYR A 177 19.70 6.65 2.38
C TYR A 177 18.22 6.98 2.12
N PHE A 178 17.86 8.25 2.05
CA PHE A 178 16.49 8.70 1.80
C PHE A 178 16.24 9.08 0.34
N ASP A 179 17.23 9.01 -0.55
CA ASP A 179 17.09 9.45 -1.95
C ASP A 179 15.95 8.76 -2.70
N ALA A 180 15.71 7.47 -2.41
CA ALA A 180 14.60 6.72 -3.00
C ALA A 180 13.23 7.29 -2.57
N LEU A 181 13.10 7.66 -1.30
CA LEU A 181 11.90 8.32 -0.77
C LEU A 181 11.71 9.69 -1.42
N VAL A 182 12.77 10.49 -1.48
CA VAL A 182 12.77 11.82 -2.11
C VAL A 182 12.39 11.72 -3.58
N GLY A 183 12.93 10.73 -4.29
CA GLY A 183 12.57 10.44 -5.67
C GLY A 183 11.08 10.12 -5.85
N LYS A 184 10.48 9.34 -4.95
CA LYS A 184 9.02 9.06 -4.96
C LYS A 184 8.21 10.33 -4.76
N LEU A 185 8.60 11.20 -3.81
CA LEU A 185 7.94 12.49 -3.58
C LEU A 185 8.06 13.39 -4.81
N ARG A 186 9.26 13.51 -5.39
CA ARG A 186 9.49 14.27 -6.64
C ARG A 186 8.65 13.77 -7.79
N LYS A 187 8.50 12.44 -7.97
CA LYS A 187 7.64 11.86 -9.00
C LYS A 187 6.16 12.20 -8.80
N LYS A 188 5.66 12.14 -7.54
CA LYS A 188 4.28 12.54 -7.22
C LYS A 188 4.05 14.03 -7.53
N LEU A 189 4.97 14.89 -7.09
CA LEU A 189 4.92 16.33 -7.34
C LEU A 189 5.00 16.67 -8.85
N ALA A 190 5.87 15.99 -9.61
CA ALA A 190 5.98 16.16 -11.05
C ALA A 190 4.69 15.74 -11.78
N GLY A 191 4.01 14.68 -11.31
CA GLY A 191 2.71 14.28 -11.83
C GLY A 191 1.63 15.36 -11.64
N TRP A 192 1.69 16.11 -10.54
CA TRP A 192 0.76 17.21 -10.27
C TRP A 192 1.09 18.49 -11.05
N LYS A 193 2.35 18.66 -11.49
CA LYS A 193 2.74 19.76 -12.39
C LYS A 193 2.01 19.72 -13.73
N LEU A 194 1.58 18.53 -14.18
CA LEU A 194 0.85 18.35 -15.43
C LEU A 194 -0.67 18.56 -15.30
N GLN A 195 -1.18 18.79 -14.08
CA GLN A 195 -2.58 19.09 -13.86
C GLN A 195 -2.78 20.60 -13.72
N LEU A 196 -3.81 21.15 -14.38
CA LEU A 196 -4.24 22.55 -14.29
C LEU A 196 -4.83 22.84 -12.90
N LEU A 197 -3.99 22.77 -11.87
CA LEU A 197 -4.35 22.98 -10.47
C LEU A 197 -4.16 24.45 -10.11
N SER A 198 -5.13 25.00 -9.38
CA SER A 198 -5.00 26.32 -8.79
C SER A 198 -3.87 26.36 -7.74
N PRO A 199 -3.27 27.52 -7.47
CA PRO A 199 -2.23 27.67 -6.45
C PRO A 199 -2.67 27.13 -5.07
N GLY A 200 -3.91 27.39 -4.66
CA GLY A 200 -4.47 26.85 -3.41
C GLY A 200 -4.62 25.33 -3.42
N GLY A 201 -5.02 24.74 -4.55
CA GLY A 201 -5.08 23.29 -4.72
C GLY A 201 -3.70 22.63 -4.64
N ARG A 202 -2.67 23.27 -5.23
CA ARG A 202 -1.27 22.81 -5.15
C ARG A 202 -0.76 22.84 -3.70
N ILE A 203 -0.99 23.94 -2.97
CA ILE A 203 -0.60 24.06 -1.55
C ILE A 203 -1.30 22.98 -0.71
N GLN A 204 -2.59 22.74 -0.94
CA GLN A 204 -3.34 21.73 -0.19
C GLN A 204 -2.85 20.30 -0.47
N LEU A 205 -2.49 19.99 -1.73
CA LEU A 205 -1.91 18.69 -2.10
C LEU A 205 -0.52 18.48 -1.50
N ILE A 206 0.33 19.52 -1.53
CA ILE A 206 1.65 19.49 -0.88
C ILE A 206 1.47 19.29 0.62
N ARG A 207 0.56 20.05 1.26
CA ARG A 207 0.26 19.90 2.68
C ARG A 207 -0.25 18.50 3.02
N HIS A 208 -1.13 17.94 2.20
CA HIS A 208 -1.62 16.57 2.38
C HIS A 208 -0.50 15.54 2.26
N LEU A 209 0.37 15.68 1.26
CA LEU A 209 1.55 14.82 1.08
C LEU A 209 2.52 14.92 2.26
N LEU A 210 2.75 16.15 2.75
CA LEU A 210 3.65 16.41 3.86
C LEU A 210 3.11 15.86 5.19
N GLN A 211 1.80 15.99 5.41
CA GLN A 211 1.11 15.52 6.60
C GLN A 211 0.86 14.00 6.62
N GLY A 212 0.77 13.37 5.44
CA GLY A 212 0.60 11.92 5.29
C GLY A 212 1.94 11.18 5.24
N ASP A 213 2.39 10.88 4.03
CA ASP A 213 3.53 9.98 3.75
C ASP A 213 4.82 10.38 4.45
N THR A 214 5.10 11.69 4.57
CA THR A 214 6.38 12.15 5.12
C THR A 214 6.33 12.44 6.61
N ARG A 215 5.17 12.69 7.22
CA ARG A 215 5.11 13.11 8.63
C ARG A 215 5.73 12.08 9.57
N LEU A 216 5.35 10.81 9.41
CA LEU A 216 5.89 9.72 10.23
C LEU A 216 7.40 9.54 10.03
N LEU A 217 7.89 9.78 8.80
CA LEU A 217 9.31 9.70 8.46
C LEU A 217 10.11 10.88 9.01
N ILE A 218 9.54 12.09 8.95
CA ILE A 218 10.11 13.33 9.51
C ILE A 218 10.24 13.19 11.02
N GLU A 219 9.18 12.76 11.69
CA GLU A 219 9.08 12.72 13.15
C GLU A 219 9.97 11.62 13.77
N ARG A 220 10.05 10.43 13.13
CA ARG A 220 10.89 9.33 13.65
C ARG A 220 12.35 9.38 13.23
N HIS A 221 12.65 9.80 12.00
CA HIS A 221 14.01 9.73 11.47
C HIS A 221 14.73 11.08 11.47
N GLY A 222 14.02 12.19 11.70
CA GLY A 222 14.55 13.54 11.59
C GLY A 222 15.06 13.75 10.17
N LEU A 223 14.17 14.10 9.25
CA LEU A 223 14.58 14.45 7.89
C LEU A 223 15.68 15.54 8.00
N PRO A 224 16.79 15.41 7.27
CA PRO A 224 17.80 16.46 7.23
C PRO A 224 17.10 17.79 6.95
N SER A 225 17.43 18.83 7.72
CA SER A 225 16.95 20.19 7.52
C SER A 225 17.14 20.69 6.08
N ASP A 226 18.00 20.03 5.32
CA ASP A 226 18.38 20.33 3.93
C ASP A 226 17.40 19.75 2.88
N LEU A 227 16.54 18.81 3.29
CA LEU A 227 15.55 18.19 2.39
C LEU A 227 14.26 19.00 2.27
N LEU A 228 13.91 19.75 3.30
CA LEU A 228 12.86 20.78 3.23
C LEU A 228 13.21 21.82 2.15
N PRO A 229 14.39 22.47 2.17
CA PRO A 229 14.92 23.31 1.10
C PRO A 229 14.89 22.68 -0.30
N ALA A 230 15.18 21.39 -0.44
CA ALA A 230 15.15 20.75 -1.76
C ALA A 230 13.71 20.57 -2.31
N ILE A 231 12.74 20.37 -1.42
CA ILE A 231 11.31 20.32 -1.77
C ILE A 231 10.78 21.76 -1.97
N THR A 232 11.16 22.71 -1.12
CA THR A 232 10.76 24.13 -1.21
C THR A 232 11.49 24.91 -2.32
N MET A 233 12.69 24.53 -2.75
CA MET A 233 13.31 25.09 -3.97
C MET A 233 12.60 24.57 -5.22
N THR A 234 11.99 23.37 -5.15
CA THR A 234 11.01 22.98 -6.17
C THR A 234 9.82 23.93 -6.09
N GLU A 235 9.30 24.28 -4.90
CA GLU A 235 8.25 25.32 -4.68
C GLU A 235 8.60 26.69 -5.29
N MET A 236 9.85 27.16 -5.25
CA MET A 236 10.26 28.45 -5.83
C MET A 236 10.45 28.44 -7.35
N SER A 237 10.46 27.27 -8.00
CA SER A 237 10.37 27.18 -9.46
C SER A 237 8.91 27.14 -9.97
N PHE A 238 7.92 27.13 -9.05
CA PHE A 238 6.49 27.24 -9.36
C PHE A 238 5.98 28.70 -9.32
N THR A 239 6.82 29.70 -9.03
CA THR A 239 6.41 31.11 -8.89
C THR A 239 6.50 31.95 -10.16
N GLU A 240 6.42 31.34 -11.34
CA GLU A 240 6.05 32.07 -12.56
C GLU A 240 4.96 31.31 -13.30
N ASP A 241 3.79 31.14 -12.67
CA ASP A 241 2.57 31.03 -13.45
C ASP A 241 2.38 32.39 -14.14
N GLN A 242 2.81 32.50 -15.40
CA GLN A 242 2.44 33.64 -16.25
C GLN A 242 0.91 33.67 -16.31
N PRO A 243 0.26 34.82 -15.99
CA PRO A 243 -1.19 34.89 -16.04
C PRO A 243 -1.64 34.60 -17.48
N ILE A 244 -2.58 33.66 -17.63
CA ILE A 244 -3.18 33.28 -18.92
C ILE A 244 -3.75 34.51 -19.65
N TRP A 245 -4.06 35.56 -18.89
CA TRP A 245 -4.54 36.84 -19.37
C TRP A 245 -3.65 37.96 -18.84
N THR A 246 -2.90 38.61 -19.71
CA THR A 246 -2.24 39.88 -19.41
C THR A 246 -3.09 41.01 -19.99
N LEU A 247 -3.42 42.01 -19.16
CA LEU A 247 -4.11 43.21 -19.61
C LEU A 247 -3.12 44.03 -20.45
N THR A 248 -3.41 44.22 -21.72
CA THR A 248 -2.63 45.12 -22.57
C THR A 248 -3.03 46.57 -22.29
N ILE A 249 -2.14 47.51 -22.64
CA ILE A 249 -2.23 48.94 -22.28
C ILE A 249 -3.49 49.61 -22.88
N ASP A 250 -4.09 48.97 -23.89
CA ASP A 250 -5.34 49.32 -24.57
C ASP A 250 -6.61 48.80 -23.88
N GLY A 251 -6.49 48.07 -22.76
CA GLY A 251 -7.61 47.53 -22.01
C GLY A 251 -8.17 46.20 -22.55
N SER A 252 -7.49 45.58 -23.51
CA SER A 252 -7.82 44.23 -23.99
C SER A 252 -7.02 43.15 -23.23
N PHE A 253 -7.44 41.88 -23.28
CA PHE A 253 -6.72 40.77 -22.65
C PHE A 253 -6.00 39.95 -23.73
N SER A 254 -4.68 39.78 -23.61
CA SER A 254 -3.92 38.89 -24.49
C SER A 254 -3.87 37.47 -23.91
N CYS A 255 -4.14 36.45 -24.75
CA CYS A 255 -4.03 35.03 -24.43
C CYS A 255 -2.80 34.45 -25.14
N SER A 256 -1.66 34.38 -24.46
CA SER A 256 -0.44 33.73 -24.97
C SER A 256 -0.49 32.21 -24.77
N SER A 257 -1.32 31.58 -25.61
CA SER A 257 -1.13 30.29 -26.29
C SER A 257 -0.44 29.09 -25.58
N SER A 258 -1.25 28.18 -25.01
CA SER A 258 -1.08 26.73 -25.21
C SER A 258 -1.91 26.21 -26.41
N TRP A 259 -2.83 27.04 -26.92
CA TRP A 259 -3.71 26.66 -28.04
C TRP A 259 -3.07 26.81 -29.43
N GLU A 260 -2.21 27.81 -29.65
CA GLU A 260 -1.58 28.00 -30.97
C GLU A 260 -0.50 26.95 -31.28
N HIS A 261 0.12 26.36 -30.25
CA HIS A 261 1.07 25.26 -30.41
C HIS A 261 0.40 23.97 -30.92
N PHE A 262 -0.88 23.74 -30.59
CA PHE A 262 -1.65 22.59 -31.08
C PHE A 262 -2.16 22.75 -32.52
N ARG A 263 -2.18 23.96 -33.08
CA ARG A 263 -2.65 24.21 -34.47
C ARG A 263 -1.64 23.77 -35.53
N ASN A 264 -0.35 23.78 -35.21
CA ASN A 264 0.70 23.38 -36.14
C ASN A 264 0.94 21.86 -36.10
N ARG A 265 -0.08 21.08 -36.48
CA ARG A 265 0.14 19.74 -37.04
C ARG A 265 0.38 19.91 -38.54
N SER A 266 1.40 19.22 -39.04
CA SER A 266 1.85 19.06 -40.42
C SER A 266 0.73 19.06 -41.48
N PRO A 267 1.01 19.44 -42.75
CA PRO A 267 -0.03 19.69 -43.75
C PRO A 267 -0.96 18.48 -43.91
N LYS A 268 -2.27 18.74 -43.76
CA LYS A 268 -3.33 17.75 -43.98
C LYS A 268 -3.34 17.35 -45.45
N THR A 269 -3.13 16.07 -45.73
CA THR A 269 -3.52 15.48 -47.00
C THR A 269 -5.05 15.56 -47.12
N PHE A 270 -5.51 16.14 -48.23
CA PHE A 270 -6.93 16.22 -48.58
C PHE A 270 -7.47 14.81 -48.83
N TRP A 271 -8.46 14.38 -48.04
CA TRP A 271 -9.41 13.36 -48.44
C TRP A 271 -10.80 13.91 -48.17
N GLU A 272 -11.52 14.16 -49.26
CA GLU A 272 -12.89 14.61 -49.28
C GLU A 272 -13.79 13.39 -49.00
N ILE A 273 -14.52 13.38 -47.89
CA ILE A 273 -15.64 12.44 -47.69
C ILE A 273 -16.83 13.24 -47.16
N SER A 274 -17.87 13.23 -47.98
CA SER A 274 -19.13 13.93 -47.79
C SER A 274 -20.10 13.13 -46.89
N TYR A 275 -20.98 13.90 -46.22
CA TYR A 275 -22.25 13.53 -45.58
C TYR A 275 -22.25 12.90 -44.17
N GLY A 276 -22.61 13.74 -43.20
CA GLY A 276 -23.88 13.66 -42.46
C GLY A 276 -24.10 12.48 -41.50
N ILE A 277 -24.12 12.77 -40.19
CA ILE A 277 -25.12 12.31 -39.17
C ILE A 277 -24.78 13.00 -37.83
N ARG A 278 -25.83 13.43 -37.12
CA ARG A 278 -25.81 14.15 -35.81
C ARG A 278 -25.74 13.19 -34.60
N PRO A 279 -25.41 13.69 -33.39
CA PRO A 279 -24.92 12.91 -32.26
C PRO A 279 -26.04 12.24 -31.45
N SER A 280 -25.79 11.03 -30.94
CA SER A 280 -26.69 10.36 -29.99
C SER A 280 -25.96 9.83 -28.76
N HIS A 281 -26.30 10.42 -27.61
CA HIS A 281 -26.59 9.79 -26.32
C HIS A 281 -25.58 8.80 -25.71
N LEU A 282 -24.95 9.23 -24.61
CA LEU A 282 -24.56 8.34 -23.50
C LEU A 282 -25.38 8.73 -22.27
N VAL A 283 -26.41 7.93 -21.98
CA VAL A 283 -27.24 8.01 -20.78
C VAL A 283 -26.77 6.89 -19.85
N PHE A 284 -26.36 7.24 -18.63
CA PHE A 284 -26.22 6.28 -17.53
C PHE A 284 -27.61 6.09 -16.89
N ARG A 285 -28.09 4.85 -16.85
CA ARG A 285 -29.31 4.47 -16.11
C ARG A 285 -28.93 3.44 -15.05
N SER A 286 -29.07 3.80 -13.78
CA SER A 286 -29.21 2.86 -12.68
C SER A 286 -30.70 2.48 -12.58
N SER A 287 -30.98 1.20 -12.39
CA SER A 287 -32.32 0.68 -12.16
C SER A 287 -32.41 0.12 -10.74
N CYS A 288 -33.17 0.79 -9.89
CA CYS A 288 -33.86 0.17 -8.76
C CYS A 288 -35.34 0.51 -8.96
N GLY A 289 -36.16 -0.53 -9.14
CA GLY A 289 -37.60 -0.38 -9.24
C GLY A 289 -38.21 -0.20 -7.87
N SER A 290 -39.15 0.74 -7.76
CA SER A 290 -40.54 0.50 -7.37
C SER A 290 -41.23 1.86 -7.12
N SER A 291 -42.16 2.17 -8.04
CA SER A 291 -43.43 2.90 -7.83
C SER A 291 -43.55 3.88 -6.64
N CYS A 292 -43.65 5.17 -6.94
CA CYS A 292 -44.69 6.06 -6.40
C CYS A 292 -44.94 7.19 -7.40
N THR A 293 -46.23 7.44 -7.62
CA THR A 293 -46.89 8.35 -8.55
C THR A 293 -46.80 9.83 -8.13
N GLU A 294 -46.83 10.73 -9.13
CA GLU A 294 -47.58 12.02 -9.22
C GLU A 294 -47.53 12.96 -7.99
N ASP A 295 -47.06 14.21 -8.03
CA ASP A 295 -47.59 15.34 -8.81
C ASP A 295 -46.65 16.57 -8.74
N TYR A 296 -46.65 17.36 -9.81
CA TYR A 296 -46.24 18.79 -9.89
C TYR A 296 -47.54 19.62 -10.07
N PRO A 297 -47.60 20.98 -10.02
CA PRO A 297 -46.56 22.04 -9.86
C PRO A 297 -47.08 23.24 -8.97
N PRO A 298 -46.77 24.55 -9.18
CA PRO A 298 -45.51 25.31 -9.41
C PRO A 298 -45.31 26.52 -8.44
N THR A 299 -44.26 27.31 -8.73
CA THR A 299 -44.11 28.79 -8.58
C THR A 299 -43.71 29.34 -7.20
N ILE A 300 -42.49 29.87 -7.06
CA ILE A 300 -42.11 31.30 -7.22
C ILE A 300 -42.87 32.21 -6.24
N GLU A 301 -42.21 32.53 -5.12
CA GLU A 301 -41.73 33.87 -4.74
C GLU A 301 -40.46 33.71 -3.89
#